data_AF-A0A3M1S448-F1
#
_entry.id   AF-A0A3M1S448-F1
#
_cell.length_a   1.000
_cell.length_b   1.000
_cell.length_c   1.000
_cell.angle_alpha   90.00
_cell.angle_beta   90.00
_cell.angle_gamma   90.00
#
_symmetry.space_group_name_H-M   'P 1'
#
loop_
_entity.id
_entity.type
_entity.pdbx_description
1 polymer ?
#
loop_
_entity_poly.entity_id
_entity_poly.type
_entity_poly.pdbx_seq_one_letter_code
_entity_poly.pdbx_strand_id
1 'polypeptide(L)'
;MSVLESRLDRSSASYAQNHAHNEALVRDLQQKLAAVALGGSEAAREKHLARGKLLVRDRVWQLLDQGSPFLELSPLAAWGLYEDRVAAAGLVTGIGRVAGQDCVIIANDATVKGGTYYPMTVKKHLRAQEIAWENRLPCIYLVDSGGGFLPKQDEIFPDRDHFGRIFYNQANMSAAGIPQVAVVMGSCTAGGAYIPAMSDESIIVKGQGTIFLGGPPLVKAATGEVVTAEKLGGADVHSRISGVTDHYAQDDHHALKIAREVIAHLNRPPASLPARPATEPRYPADELLGLIPADPRQPYDAREVIARLVDGSEFHEFKALYGKTLVCGFAHLQGYPLGIVANNGVLFSESALKGTHFIELCCQRGIPLLFLQNITGFMVGSKVEAGGIAKDGA
;
A
#
# COMPACT_ATOMS: atom_id res chain seq x y z
N MET A 1 6.76 25.19 -20.28
CA MET A 1 8.17 24.83 -20.00
C MET A 1 8.80 24.39 -21.32
N SER A 2 10.07 23.97 -21.35
CA SER A 2 10.59 23.29 -22.55
C SER A 2 9.94 21.93 -22.70
N VAL A 3 9.54 21.60 -23.92
CA VAL A 3 9.03 20.27 -24.27
C VAL A 3 10.23 19.34 -24.48
N LEU A 4 10.16 18.14 -23.93
CA LEU A 4 11.11 17.10 -24.27
C LEU A 4 10.75 16.51 -25.64
N GLU A 5 11.65 16.65 -26.61
CA GLU A 5 11.52 16.02 -27.92
C GLU A 5 12.16 14.62 -27.89
N SER A 6 11.35 13.59 -28.06
CA SER A 6 11.81 12.19 -28.04
C SER A 6 12.73 11.88 -29.23
N ARG A 7 13.79 11.13 -28.95
CA ARG A 7 14.75 10.58 -29.92
C ARG A 7 14.59 9.06 -30.07
N LEU A 8 13.55 8.49 -29.48
CA LEU A 8 13.31 7.05 -29.51
C LEU A 8 12.89 6.61 -30.92
N ASP A 9 13.71 5.77 -31.57
CA ASP A 9 13.35 5.14 -32.84
C ASP A 9 12.55 3.84 -32.59
N ARG A 10 11.23 3.97 -32.73
CA ARG A 10 10.26 2.85 -32.59
C ARG A 10 10.37 1.80 -33.68
N SER A 11 11.01 2.12 -34.81
CA SER A 11 11.21 1.18 -35.92
C SER A 11 12.49 0.35 -35.76
N SER A 12 13.34 0.69 -34.78
CA SER A 12 14.60 0.00 -34.55
C SER A 12 14.41 -1.43 -34.05
N ALA A 13 15.33 -2.31 -34.44
CA ALA A 13 15.37 -3.68 -33.94
C ALA A 13 15.57 -3.75 -32.41
N SER A 14 16.34 -2.80 -31.84
CA SER A 14 16.54 -2.70 -30.40
C SER A 14 15.25 -2.37 -29.65
N TYR A 15 14.42 -1.44 -30.18
CA TYR A 15 13.12 -1.14 -29.59
C TYR A 15 12.23 -2.38 -29.56
N ALA A 16 12.13 -3.11 -30.69
CA ALA A 16 11.33 -4.32 -30.77
C ALA A 16 11.79 -5.41 -29.78
N GLN A 17 13.11 -5.59 -29.64
CA GLN A 17 13.69 -6.55 -28.68
C GLN A 17 13.38 -6.16 -27.22
N ASN A 18 13.61 -4.89 -26.86
CA ASN A 18 13.32 -4.37 -25.52
C ASN A 18 11.83 -4.51 -25.19
N HIS A 19 10.97 -4.13 -26.14
CA HIS A 19 9.53 -4.22 -25.98
C HIS A 19 9.09 -5.66 -25.71
N ALA A 20 9.54 -6.62 -26.53
CA ALA A 20 9.18 -8.02 -26.33
C ALA A 20 9.66 -8.58 -24.97
N HIS A 21 10.87 -8.19 -24.54
CA HIS A 21 11.41 -8.58 -23.24
C HIS A 21 10.57 -8.02 -22.07
N ASN A 22 10.35 -6.71 -22.06
CA ASN A 22 9.63 -6.04 -20.98
C ASN A 22 8.15 -6.42 -20.95
N GLU A 23 7.52 -6.61 -22.11
CA GLU A 23 6.16 -7.13 -22.20
C GLU A 23 6.04 -8.54 -21.60
N ALA A 24 7.04 -9.40 -21.78
CA ALA A 24 7.06 -10.72 -21.14
C ALA A 24 7.14 -10.61 -19.60
N LEU A 25 7.92 -9.67 -19.06
CA LEU A 25 7.97 -9.40 -17.62
C LEU A 25 6.64 -8.87 -17.09
N VAL A 26 5.97 -7.97 -17.83
CA VAL A 26 4.63 -7.47 -17.48
C VAL A 26 3.60 -8.62 -17.47
N ARG A 27 3.63 -9.51 -18.46
CA ARG A 27 2.75 -10.70 -18.48
C ARG A 27 2.99 -11.61 -17.28
N ASP A 28 4.24 -11.88 -16.93
CA ASP A 28 4.60 -12.67 -15.75
C ASP A 28 4.09 -12.02 -14.45
N LEU A 29 4.26 -10.70 -14.31
CA LEU A 29 3.70 -9.93 -13.19
C LEU A 29 2.17 -10.07 -13.13
N GLN A 30 1.47 -9.86 -14.26
CA GLN A 30 0.02 -9.97 -14.33
C GLN A 30 -0.48 -11.37 -13.95
N GLN A 31 0.21 -12.43 -14.37
CA GLN A 31 -0.11 -13.81 -14.00
C GLN A 31 0.03 -14.03 -12.49
N LYS A 32 1.11 -13.53 -11.87
CA LYS A 32 1.32 -13.63 -10.42
C LYS A 32 0.27 -12.84 -9.65
N LEU A 33 -0.07 -11.64 -10.09
CA LEU A 33 -1.14 -10.82 -9.50
C LEU A 33 -2.50 -11.51 -9.60
N ALA A 34 -2.85 -12.05 -10.77
CA ALA A 34 -4.08 -12.79 -10.98
C ALA A 34 -4.15 -14.04 -10.09
N ALA A 35 -3.04 -14.77 -9.95
CA ALA A 35 -2.96 -15.91 -9.05
C ALA A 35 -3.22 -15.48 -7.60
N VAL A 36 -2.51 -14.46 -7.09
CA VAL A 36 -2.67 -13.95 -5.72
C VAL A 36 -4.07 -13.39 -5.46
N ALA A 37 -4.69 -12.77 -6.47
CA ALA A 37 -6.02 -12.20 -6.33
C ALA A 37 -7.10 -13.23 -5.95
N LEU A 38 -6.87 -14.52 -6.22
CA LEU A 38 -7.78 -15.61 -5.82
C LEU A 38 -7.83 -15.83 -4.30
N GLY A 39 -6.82 -15.41 -3.53
CA GLY A 39 -6.75 -15.67 -2.10
C GLY A 39 -6.33 -17.10 -1.76
N GLY A 40 -7.09 -17.76 -0.88
CA GLY A 40 -6.89 -19.14 -0.47
C GLY A 40 -7.24 -20.18 -1.53
N SER A 41 -7.23 -21.46 -1.16
CA SER A 41 -7.66 -22.54 -2.05
C SER A 41 -9.15 -22.43 -2.38
N GLU A 42 -9.57 -23.03 -3.50
CA GLU A 42 -10.97 -23.07 -3.91
C GLU A 42 -11.89 -23.60 -2.80
N ALA A 43 -11.53 -24.73 -2.19
CA ALA A 43 -12.27 -25.30 -1.05
C ALA A 43 -12.37 -24.33 0.15
N ALA A 44 -11.33 -23.52 0.42
CA ALA A 44 -11.37 -22.53 1.49
C ALA A 44 -12.33 -21.36 1.15
N ARG A 45 -12.36 -20.93 -0.11
CA ARG A 45 -13.28 -19.89 -0.61
C ARG A 45 -14.72 -20.37 -0.62
N GLU A 46 -14.99 -21.58 -1.09
CA GLU A 46 -16.33 -22.19 -1.05
C GLU A 46 -16.84 -22.30 0.39
N LYS A 47 -15.99 -22.77 1.32
CA LYS A 47 -16.32 -22.82 2.75
C LYS A 47 -16.60 -21.44 3.35
N HIS A 48 -15.89 -20.41 2.89
CA HIS A 48 -16.12 -19.02 3.32
C HIS A 48 -17.46 -18.50 2.80
N LEU A 49 -17.76 -18.69 1.52
CA LEU A 49 -19.03 -18.31 0.89
C LEU A 49 -20.23 -19.07 1.47
N ALA A 50 -20.07 -20.37 1.76
CA ALA A 50 -21.11 -21.20 2.38
C ALA A 50 -21.51 -20.73 3.79
N ARG A 51 -20.70 -19.87 4.42
CA ARG A 51 -21.03 -19.20 5.69
C ARG A 51 -21.79 -17.88 5.50
N GLY A 52 -22.16 -17.53 4.26
CA GLY A 52 -22.85 -16.28 3.93
C GLY A 52 -21.93 -15.05 3.87
N LYS A 53 -20.62 -15.25 3.82
CA LYS A 53 -19.61 -14.18 3.90
C LYS A 53 -19.16 -13.75 2.50
N LEU A 54 -18.95 -12.46 2.30
CA LEU A 54 -18.28 -11.94 1.10
C LEU A 54 -16.77 -12.23 1.15
N LEU A 55 -16.15 -12.49 0.00
CA LEU A 55 -14.69 -12.57 -0.08
C LEU A 55 -14.07 -11.19 0.18
N VAL A 56 -12.82 -11.19 0.64
CA VAL A 56 -12.14 -9.96 1.06
C VAL A 56 -12.11 -8.87 -0.02
N ARG A 57 -11.85 -9.24 -1.27
CA ARG A 57 -11.81 -8.29 -2.39
C ARG A 57 -13.21 -7.80 -2.76
N ASP A 58 -14.22 -8.65 -2.67
CA ASP A 58 -15.61 -8.25 -2.87
C ASP A 58 -16.05 -7.23 -1.81
N ARG A 59 -15.62 -7.42 -0.56
CA ARG A 59 -15.85 -6.44 0.52
C ARG A 59 -15.18 -5.10 0.21
N VAL A 60 -13.92 -5.11 -0.24
CA VAL A 60 -13.21 -3.88 -0.65
C VAL A 60 -13.97 -3.19 -1.80
N TRP A 61 -14.31 -3.92 -2.87
CA TRP A 61 -15.00 -3.33 -4.02
C TRP A 61 -16.38 -2.74 -3.67
N GLN A 62 -17.12 -3.36 -2.76
CA GLN A 62 -18.40 -2.85 -2.30
C GLN A 62 -18.29 -1.68 -1.31
N LEU A 63 -17.18 -1.58 -0.58
CA LEU A 63 -16.91 -0.45 0.32
C LEU A 63 -16.61 0.83 -0.46
N LEU A 64 -15.90 0.71 -1.57
CA LEU A 64 -15.45 1.83 -2.40
C LEU A 64 -16.61 2.57 -3.06
N ASP A 65 -16.39 3.86 -3.36
CA ASP A 65 -17.28 4.63 -4.21
C ASP A 65 -17.31 4.06 -5.63
N GLN A 66 -18.49 4.08 -6.24
CA GLN A 66 -18.70 3.52 -7.58
C GLN A 66 -17.75 4.17 -8.60
N GLY A 67 -16.96 3.35 -9.29
CA GLY A 67 -15.99 3.81 -10.29
C GLY A 67 -14.69 4.40 -9.70
N SER A 68 -14.53 4.43 -8.38
CA SER A 68 -13.27 4.86 -7.76
C SER A 68 -12.14 3.88 -8.09
N PRO A 69 -10.92 4.38 -8.36
CA PRO A 69 -9.75 3.52 -8.40
C PRO A 69 -9.44 2.94 -7.01
N PHE A 70 -8.68 1.85 -6.99
CA PHE A 70 -8.08 1.27 -5.79
C PHE A 70 -6.58 1.04 -6.03
N LEU A 71 -5.76 1.74 -5.26
CA LEU A 71 -4.31 1.56 -5.27
C LEU A 71 -3.95 0.46 -4.27
N GLU A 72 -3.89 -0.78 -4.75
CA GLU A 72 -3.50 -1.92 -3.92
C GLU A 72 -2.01 -1.83 -3.53
N LEU A 73 -1.73 -2.08 -2.25
CA LEU A 73 -0.39 -2.04 -1.67
C LEU A 73 0.16 -3.45 -1.51
N SER A 74 1.37 -3.68 -2.03
CA SER A 74 2.12 -4.93 -1.87
C SER A 74 1.30 -6.20 -2.17
N PRO A 75 0.66 -6.31 -3.35
CA PRO A 75 -0.16 -7.49 -3.69
C PRO A 75 0.65 -8.78 -3.66
N LEU A 76 1.93 -8.76 -4.04
CA LEU A 76 2.82 -9.94 -4.01
C LEU A 76 3.48 -10.20 -2.65
N ALA A 77 3.02 -9.58 -1.55
CA ALA A 77 3.56 -9.87 -0.23
C ALA A 77 3.53 -11.38 0.09
N ALA A 78 4.62 -11.88 0.64
CA ALA A 78 4.88 -13.30 0.92
C ALA A 78 4.92 -14.25 -0.30
N TRP A 79 4.97 -13.74 -1.54
CA TRP A 79 5.12 -14.57 -2.74
C TRP A 79 6.43 -15.37 -2.69
N GLY A 80 6.34 -16.70 -2.66
CA GLY A 80 7.50 -17.60 -2.63
C GLY A 80 8.31 -17.56 -1.33
N LEU A 81 7.80 -16.95 -0.25
CA LEU A 81 8.55 -16.77 1.00
C LEU A 81 8.40 -17.94 1.99
N TYR A 82 7.21 -18.54 2.07
CA TYR A 82 6.92 -19.64 2.99
C TYR A 82 6.71 -20.94 2.19
N GLU A 83 6.89 -22.08 2.85
CA GLU A 83 6.63 -23.41 2.24
C GLU A 83 5.20 -23.52 1.73
N ASP A 84 4.27 -22.96 2.50
CA ASP A 84 2.88 -22.82 2.15
C ASP A 84 2.62 -21.53 1.38
N ARG A 85 1.65 -21.58 0.45
CA ARG A 85 1.17 -20.39 -0.23
C ARG A 85 0.36 -19.48 0.71
N VAL A 86 0.89 -18.29 0.98
CA VAL A 86 0.21 -17.22 1.75
C VAL A 86 -0.06 -16.03 0.83
N ALA A 87 -1.10 -16.13 0.01
CA ALA A 87 -1.44 -15.12 -1.00
C ALA A 87 -1.60 -13.72 -0.36
N ALA A 88 -0.90 -12.71 -0.92
CA ALA A 88 -0.89 -11.33 -0.42
C ALA A 88 -0.55 -11.19 1.08
N ALA A 89 0.16 -12.17 1.65
CA ALA A 89 0.36 -12.31 3.10
C ALA A 89 -0.94 -12.41 3.92
N GLY A 90 -2.05 -12.90 3.33
CA GLY A 90 -3.34 -13.04 4.00
C GLY A 90 -4.06 -11.71 4.29
N LEU A 91 -3.63 -10.62 3.63
CA LEU A 91 -4.10 -9.27 3.88
C LEU A 91 -4.16 -8.47 2.58
N VAL A 92 -5.33 -7.93 2.25
CA VAL A 92 -5.48 -6.94 1.18
C VAL A 92 -5.40 -5.56 1.81
N THR A 93 -4.45 -4.74 1.34
CA THR A 93 -4.30 -3.36 1.78
C THR A 93 -4.29 -2.43 0.58
N GLY A 94 -4.79 -1.21 0.72
CA GLY A 94 -4.75 -0.24 -0.35
C GLY A 94 -5.43 1.07 -0.01
N ILE A 95 -5.31 2.03 -0.93
CA ILE A 95 -5.97 3.33 -0.84
C ILE A 95 -7.11 3.36 -1.84
N GLY A 96 -8.30 3.76 -1.40
CA GLY A 96 -9.43 3.99 -2.29
C GLY A 96 -10.43 4.95 -1.68
N ARG A 97 -11.35 5.43 -2.52
CA ARG A 97 -12.32 6.43 -2.11
C ARG A 97 -13.54 5.80 -1.46
N VAL A 98 -13.91 6.30 -0.28
CA VAL A 98 -15.09 5.88 0.47
C VAL A 98 -15.82 7.14 0.92
N ALA A 99 -17.07 7.31 0.48
CA ALA A 99 -17.87 8.50 0.77
C ALA A 99 -17.14 9.83 0.45
N GLY A 100 -16.45 9.87 -0.70
CA GLY A 100 -15.69 11.04 -1.17
C GLY A 100 -14.32 11.24 -0.52
N GLN A 101 -13.90 10.38 0.42
CA GLN A 101 -12.62 10.49 1.11
C GLN A 101 -11.66 9.36 0.72
N ASP A 102 -10.39 9.69 0.50
CA ASP A 102 -9.35 8.68 0.31
C ASP A 102 -9.01 8.04 1.65
N CYS A 103 -9.24 6.72 1.76
CA CYS A 103 -9.04 5.94 2.98
C CYS A 103 -8.03 4.82 2.75
N VAL A 104 -7.23 4.50 3.76
CA VAL A 104 -6.47 3.25 3.79
C VAL A 104 -7.39 2.13 4.27
N ILE A 105 -7.55 1.10 3.43
CA ILE A 105 -8.33 -0.09 3.75
C ILE A 105 -7.36 -1.22 4.09
N ILE A 106 -7.60 -1.90 5.21
CA ILE A 106 -6.81 -3.04 5.70
C ILE A 106 -7.77 -4.21 5.93
N ALA A 107 -7.74 -5.21 5.06
CA ALA A 107 -8.75 -6.26 5.03
C ALA A 107 -8.14 -7.66 5.10
N ASN A 108 -8.50 -8.44 6.13
CA ASN A 108 -8.01 -9.81 6.27
C ASN A 108 -8.66 -10.75 5.25
N ASP A 109 -7.86 -11.62 4.65
CA ASP A 109 -8.35 -12.74 3.84
C ASP A 109 -8.48 -14.00 4.68
N ALA A 110 -9.68 -14.26 5.20
CA ALA A 110 -9.97 -15.46 5.99
C ALA A 110 -9.79 -16.77 5.21
N THR A 111 -9.74 -16.73 3.88
CA THR A 111 -9.51 -17.92 3.05
C THR A 111 -8.04 -18.32 3.03
N VAL A 112 -7.12 -17.40 3.33
CA VAL A 112 -5.68 -17.64 3.40
C VAL A 112 -5.31 -18.05 4.83
N LYS A 113 -5.12 -19.35 5.06
CA LYS A 113 -4.73 -19.90 6.38
C LYS A 113 -5.61 -19.38 7.54
N GLY A 114 -6.90 -19.21 7.30
CA GLY A 114 -7.86 -18.71 8.30
C GLY A 114 -7.68 -17.23 8.65
N GLY A 115 -7.02 -16.44 7.79
CA GLY A 115 -6.70 -15.03 8.06
C GLY A 115 -5.65 -14.85 9.15
N THR A 116 -4.88 -15.89 9.46
CA THR A 116 -3.86 -15.82 10.52
C THR A 116 -2.70 -14.91 10.14
N TYR A 117 -2.16 -14.19 11.13
CA TYR A 117 -1.03 -13.28 10.91
C TYR A 117 0.28 -14.06 10.87
N TYR A 118 0.91 -14.06 9.71
CA TYR A 118 2.31 -14.42 9.53
C TYR A 118 3.19 -13.18 9.81
N PRO A 119 4.52 -13.35 9.96
CA PRO A 119 5.43 -12.20 10.11
C PRO A 119 5.25 -11.16 8.99
N MET A 120 5.08 -11.62 7.75
CA MET A 120 4.84 -10.73 6.61
C MET A 120 3.45 -10.06 6.63
N THR A 121 2.46 -10.69 7.25
CA THR A 121 1.14 -10.08 7.48
C THR A 121 1.26 -8.89 8.43
N VAL A 122 2.01 -9.04 9.52
CA VAL A 122 2.28 -7.96 10.47
C VAL A 122 2.98 -6.81 9.76
N LYS A 123 4.08 -7.11 9.04
CA LYS A 123 4.83 -6.09 8.29
C LYS A 123 3.95 -5.34 7.28
N LYS A 124 3.09 -6.06 6.54
CA LYS A 124 2.17 -5.46 5.57
C LYS A 124 1.11 -4.58 6.24
N HIS A 125 0.56 -5.01 7.38
CA HIS A 125 -0.38 -4.23 8.16
C HIS A 125 0.27 -2.92 8.65
N LEU A 126 1.44 -3.02 9.29
CA LEU A 126 2.17 -1.86 9.80
C LEU A 126 2.56 -0.88 8.69
N ARG A 127 2.98 -1.39 7.52
CA ARG A 127 3.27 -0.53 6.37
C ARG A 127 2.04 0.23 5.87
N ALA A 128 0.85 -0.39 5.91
CA ALA A 128 -0.39 0.31 5.57
C ALA A 128 -0.72 1.43 6.57
N GLN A 129 -0.52 1.19 7.87
CA GLN A 129 -0.68 2.24 8.90
C GLN A 129 0.36 3.35 8.80
N GLU A 130 1.60 3.03 8.43
CA GLU A 130 2.64 4.03 8.17
C GLU A 130 2.24 4.96 7.02
N ILE A 131 1.74 4.40 5.92
CA ILE A 131 1.19 5.19 4.80
C ILE A 131 0.00 6.03 5.27
N ALA A 132 -0.90 5.48 6.08
CA ALA A 132 -2.03 6.21 6.64
C ALA A 132 -1.58 7.39 7.51
N TRP A 133 -0.58 7.18 8.37
CA TRP A 133 -0.01 8.21 9.24
C TRP A 133 0.65 9.33 8.43
N GLU A 134 1.57 8.98 7.54
CA GLU A 134 2.35 9.93 6.73
C GLU A 134 1.47 10.80 5.84
N ASN A 135 0.35 10.26 5.35
CA ASN A 135 -0.57 10.93 4.43
C ASN A 135 -1.88 11.40 5.10
N ARG A 136 -1.98 11.25 6.43
CA ARG A 136 -3.16 11.58 7.25
C ARG A 136 -4.48 10.99 6.73
N LEU A 137 -4.47 9.73 6.27
CA LEU A 137 -5.63 9.06 5.69
C LEU A 137 -6.42 8.29 6.76
N PRO A 138 -7.76 8.39 6.81
CA PRO A 138 -8.58 7.52 7.66
C PRO A 138 -8.32 6.03 7.40
N CYS A 139 -8.35 5.23 8.46
CA CYS A 139 -8.14 3.78 8.39
C CYS A 139 -9.47 3.03 8.51
N ILE A 140 -9.69 2.06 7.62
CA ILE A 140 -10.82 1.12 7.71
C ILE A 140 -10.28 -0.30 7.80
N TYR A 141 -10.49 -0.95 8.94
CA TYR A 141 -10.06 -2.32 9.22
C TYR A 141 -11.23 -3.29 8.96
N LEU A 142 -11.15 -4.10 7.91
CA LEU A 142 -12.09 -5.20 7.67
C LEU A 142 -11.53 -6.48 8.34
N VAL A 143 -11.93 -6.68 9.59
CA VAL A 143 -11.34 -7.67 10.51
C VAL A 143 -11.99 -9.04 10.34
N ASP A 144 -11.18 -10.03 10.02
CA ASP A 144 -11.61 -11.42 9.84
C ASP A 144 -10.40 -12.39 9.97
N SER A 145 -9.90 -12.54 11.20
CA SER A 145 -8.64 -13.22 11.48
C SER A 145 -8.74 -14.26 12.61
N GLY A 146 -8.16 -15.43 12.36
CA GLY A 146 -7.99 -16.48 13.36
C GLY A 146 -6.90 -16.23 14.42
N GLY A 147 -6.19 -15.09 14.38
CA GLY A 147 -5.12 -14.75 15.33
C GLY A 147 -3.71 -14.85 14.72
N GLY A 148 -2.68 -14.99 15.55
CA GLY A 148 -1.28 -15.13 15.11
C GLY A 148 -0.96 -16.54 14.62
N PHE A 149 -0.07 -16.67 13.64
CA PHE A 149 0.46 -17.96 13.20
C PHE A 149 1.46 -18.49 14.24
N LEU A 150 0.95 -19.27 15.20
CA LEU A 150 1.68 -19.72 16.39
C LEU A 150 3.06 -20.35 16.13
N PRO A 151 3.29 -21.14 15.06
CA PRO A 151 4.62 -21.69 14.78
C PRO A 151 5.72 -20.64 14.55
N LYS A 152 5.36 -19.38 14.28
CA LYS A 152 6.29 -18.25 14.09
C LYS A 152 6.03 -17.11 15.08
N GLN A 153 5.48 -17.41 16.26
CA GLN A 153 5.04 -16.40 17.23
C GLN A 153 6.16 -15.43 17.66
N ASP A 154 7.41 -15.88 17.71
CA ASP A 154 8.60 -15.10 18.06
C ASP A 154 8.93 -14.03 17.02
N GLU A 155 8.53 -14.24 15.77
CA GLU A 155 8.61 -13.28 14.66
C GLU A 155 7.33 -12.44 14.49
N ILE A 156 6.33 -12.63 15.37
CA ILE A 156 5.01 -11.99 15.28
C ILE A 156 4.70 -11.14 16.51
N PHE A 157 5.18 -11.52 17.69
CA PHE A 157 4.71 -10.97 18.97
C PHE A 157 5.68 -10.02 19.69
N PRO A 158 6.96 -10.38 19.94
CA PRO A 158 7.72 -9.74 21.02
C PRO A 158 8.37 -8.39 20.72
N ASP A 159 8.72 -8.09 19.46
CA ASP A 159 9.58 -6.95 19.13
C ASP A 159 8.81 -5.64 18.87
N ARG A 160 9.51 -4.52 18.80
CA ARG A 160 8.95 -3.18 18.60
C ARG A 160 8.01 -3.09 17.41
N ASP A 161 8.39 -3.72 16.30
CA ASP A 161 7.66 -3.65 15.02
C ASP A 161 6.87 -4.95 14.76
N HIS A 162 6.45 -5.63 15.83
CA HIS A 162 5.59 -6.80 15.81
C HIS A 162 4.13 -6.43 16.09
N PHE A 163 3.25 -7.43 16.27
CA PHE A 163 1.79 -7.29 16.24
C PHE A 163 1.25 -6.20 17.17
N GLY A 164 1.84 -6.00 18.35
CA GLY A 164 1.45 -4.94 19.29
C GLY A 164 1.60 -3.51 18.76
N ARG A 165 2.48 -3.30 17.76
CA ARG A 165 2.68 -2.00 17.12
C ARG A 165 1.44 -1.52 16.37
N ILE A 166 0.55 -2.43 15.95
CA ILE A 166 -0.73 -2.11 15.31
C ILE A 166 -1.54 -1.21 16.24
N PHE A 167 -1.66 -1.59 17.52
CA PHE A 167 -2.45 -0.87 18.53
C PHE A 167 -1.79 0.45 18.92
N TYR A 168 -0.46 0.44 19.05
CA TYR A 168 0.30 1.67 19.26
C TYR A 168 0.03 2.68 18.15
N ASN A 169 0.07 2.25 16.89
CA ASN A 169 -0.21 3.11 15.75
C ASN A 169 -1.68 3.59 15.72
N GLN A 170 -2.66 2.70 16.00
CA GLN A 170 -4.08 3.08 16.08
C GLN A 170 -4.32 4.19 17.11
N ALA A 171 -3.82 4.01 18.33
CA ALA A 171 -3.99 4.99 19.40
C ALA A 171 -3.35 6.34 19.05
N ASN A 172 -2.13 6.33 18.49
CA ASN A 172 -1.48 7.57 18.08
C ASN A 172 -2.20 8.25 16.90
N MET A 173 -2.66 7.48 15.91
CA MET A 173 -3.43 8.01 14.76
C MET A 173 -4.73 8.67 15.22
N SER A 174 -5.49 7.99 16.08
CA SER A 174 -6.71 8.53 16.70
C SER A 174 -6.40 9.83 17.45
N ALA A 175 -5.38 9.84 18.31
CA ALA A 175 -4.95 11.04 19.05
C ALA A 175 -4.51 12.20 18.12
N ALA A 176 -3.99 11.89 16.94
CA ALA A 176 -3.62 12.87 15.91
C ALA A 176 -4.81 13.33 15.04
N GLY A 177 -6.02 12.85 15.30
CA GLY A 177 -7.23 13.16 14.50
C GLY A 177 -7.29 12.43 13.16
N ILE A 178 -6.66 11.26 13.05
CA ILE A 178 -6.77 10.35 11.91
C ILE A 178 -7.75 9.23 12.29
N PRO A 179 -8.99 9.23 11.75
CA PRO A 179 -10.03 8.31 12.21
C PRO A 179 -9.70 6.83 12.01
N GLN A 180 -10.04 6.02 12.99
CA GLN A 180 -9.86 4.56 13.01
C GLN A 180 -11.23 3.89 13.03
N VAL A 181 -11.59 3.16 11.98
CA VAL A 181 -12.88 2.45 11.87
C VAL A 181 -12.64 0.96 11.75
N ALA A 182 -13.27 0.15 12.60
CA ALA A 182 -13.21 -1.30 12.51
C ALA A 182 -14.54 -1.92 12.09
N VAL A 183 -14.47 -2.93 11.24
CA VAL A 183 -15.60 -3.72 10.77
C VAL A 183 -15.29 -5.19 11.03
N VAL A 184 -15.88 -5.76 12.08
CA VAL A 184 -15.67 -7.14 12.49
C VAL A 184 -16.62 -8.05 11.73
N MET A 185 -16.07 -8.71 10.71
CA MET A 185 -16.79 -9.54 9.75
C MET A 185 -16.42 -11.03 9.91
N GLY A 186 -15.96 -11.42 11.09
CA GLY A 186 -15.59 -12.79 11.41
C GLY A 186 -14.89 -12.90 12.76
N SER A 187 -13.98 -13.87 12.88
CA SER A 187 -13.22 -14.08 14.11
C SER A 187 -12.29 -12.91 14.39
N CYS A 188 -12.20 -12.50 15.65
CA CYS A 188 -11.30 -11.49 16.17
C CYS A 188 -10.81 -11.92 17.56
N THR A 189 -9.73 -12.72 17.60
CA THR A 189 -9.29 -13.40 18.83
C THR A 189 -7.96 -12.88 19.36
N ALA A 190 -7.79 -12.99 20.68
CA ALA A 190 -6.57 -12.65 21.41
C ALA A 190 -6.09 -11.22 21.11
N GLY A 191 -4.85 -11.05 20.66
CA GLY A 191 -4.34 -9.71 20.33
C GLY A 191 -5.21 -8.99 19.31
N GLY A 192 -5.79 -9.69 18.33
CA GLY A 192 -6.61 -9.07 17.29
C GLY A 192 -7.82 -8.32 17.84
N ALA A 193 -8.32 -8.72 19.03
CA ALA A 193 -9.47 -8.10 19.70
C ALA A 193 -9.26 -6.60 20.00
N TYR A 194 -8.01 -6.14 20.09
CA TYR A 194 -7.72 -4.72 20.30
C TYR A 194 -7.95 -3.86 19.04
N ILE A 195 -7.98 -4.44 17.83
CA ILE A 195 -8.27 -3.67 16.62
C ILE A 195 -9.64 -2.98 16.71
N PRO A 196 -10.76 -3.71 16.95
CA PRO A 196 -12.04 -3.06 17.20
C PRO A 196 -12.09 -2.31 18.54
N ALA A 197 -11.54 -2.86 19.62
CA ALA A 197 -11.64 -2.21 20.93
C ALA A 197 -10.88 -0.87 21.04
N MET A 198 -9.95 -0.59 20.12
CA MET A 198 -9.17 0.66 20.06
C MET A 198 -9.45 1.49 18.80
N SER A 199 -10.48 1.13 18.02
CA SER A 199 -10.97 1.99 16.93
C SER A 199 -11.94 3.03 17.47
N ASP A 200 -12.04 4.18 16.80
CA ASP A 200 -12.95 5.27 17.19
C ASP A 200 -14.42 4.85 17.03
N GLU A 201 -14.73 4.09 15.97
CA GLU A 201 -16.02 3.46 15.76
C GLU A 201 -15.86 2.01 15.28
N SER A 202 -16.64 1.11 15.88
CA SER A 202 -16.56 -0.34 15.67
C SER A 202 -17.91 -0.93 15.27
N ILE A 203 -17.92 -1.62 14.13
CA ILE A 203 -19.07 -2.30 13.54
C ILE A 203 -18.89 -3.81 13.68
N ILE A 204 -19.94 -4.55 14.01
CA ILE A 204 -19.89 -6.03 14.10
C ILE A 204 -21.05 -6.69 13.38
N VAL A 205 -20.76 -7.75 12.61
CA VAL A 205 -21.78 -8.54 11.89
C VAL A 205 -22.39 -9.60 12.81
N LYS A 206 -23.72 -9.57 12.96
CA LYS A 206 -24.47 -10.56 13.74
C LYS A 206 -24.21 -11.99 13.29
N GLY A 207 -24.03 -12.90 14.27
CA GLY A 207 -23.92 -14.35 14.00
C GLY A 207 -22.66 -14.75 13.23
N GLN A 208 -21.71 -13.82 13.05
CA GLN A 208 -20.51 -13.99 12.25
C GLN A 208 -19.30 -13.36 12.92
N GLY A 209 -19.42 -12.09 13.29
CA GLY A 209 -18.40 -11.34 14.02
C GLY A 209 -18.31 -11.80 15.46
N THR A 210 -17.08 -12.09 15.92
CA THR A 210 -16.83 -12.42 17.32
C THR A 210 -15.54 -11.76 17.81
N ILE A 211 -15.54 -11.21 19.03
CA ILE A 211 -14.39 -10.53 19.65
C ILE A 211 -14.14 -11.17 21.02
N PHE A 212 -12.91 -11.62 21.28
CA PHE A 212 -12.55 -12.11 22.62
C PHE A 212 -11.03 -12.19 22.80
N LEU A 213 -10.55 -11.94 24.03
CA LEU A 213 -9.13 -12.13 24.38
C LEU A 213 -8.72 -13.60 24.44
N GLY A 214 -9.68 -14.49 24.72
CA GLY A 214 -9.49 -15.93 24.70
C GLY A 214 -10.74 -16.59 24.15
N GLY A 215 -10.61 -17.36 23.07
CA GLY A 215 -11.75 -18.05 22.48
C GLY A 215 -12.27 -19.21 23.33
N PRO A 216 -13.41 -19.81 22.96
CA PRO A 216 -14.00 -20.92 23.71
C PRO A 216 -13.05 -22.06 24.08
N PRO A 217 -12.11 -22.50 23.21
CA PRO A 217 -11.13 -23.52 23.60
C PRO A 217 -10.24 -23.09 24.77
N LEU A 218 -9.81 -21.83 24.81
CA LEU A 218 -8.96 -21.29 25.87
C LEU A 218 -9.74 -21.10 27.18
N VAL A 219 -10.98 -20.60 27.09
CA VAL A 219 -11.87 -20.44 28.26
C VAL A 219 -12.13 -21.81 28.92
N LYS A 220 -12.45 -22.82 28.11
CA LYS A 220 -12.65 -24.19 28.61
C LYS A 220 -11.40 -24.75 29.27
N ALA A 221 -10.22 -24.56 28.65
CA ALA A 221 -8.96 -25.05 29.20
C ALA A 221 -8.58 -24.35 30.53
N ALA A 222 -8.86 -23.06 30.67
CA ALA A 222 -8.48 -22.28 31.83
C ALA A 222 -9.48 -22.38 33.01
N THR A 223 -10.77 -22.52 32.73
CA THR A 223 -11.84 -22.39 33.74
C THR A 223 -12.79 -23.59 33.82
N GLY A 224 -12.78 -24.47 32.82
CA GLY A 224 -13.78 -25.53 32.66
C GLY A 224 -15.12 -25.06 32.07
N GLU A 225 -15.33 -23.77 31.87
CA GLU A 225 -16.57 -23.24 31.29
C GLU A 225 -16.74 -23.66 29.82
N VAL A 226 -17.95 -24.10 29.47
CA VAL A 226 -18.31 -24.45 28.09
C VAL A 226 -19.28 -23.40 27.55
N VAL A 227 -18.76 -22.54 26.67
CA VAL A 227 -19.48 -21.43 26.07
C VAL A 227 -19.28 -21.44 24.55
N THR A 228 -20.27 -20.96 23.79
CA THR A 228 -20.13 -20.81 22.32
C THR A 228 -19.45 -19.48 21.99
N ALA A 229 -18.84 -19.37 20.80
CA ALA A 229 -18.20 -18.11 20.39
C ALA A 229 -19.19 -16.92 20.38
N GLU A 230 -20.42 -17.13 19.91
CA GLU A 230 -21.48 -16.11 19.91
C GLU A 230 -21.87 -15.66 21.32
N LYS A 231 -21.99 -16.60 22.27
CA LYS A 231 -22.33 -16.28 23.67
C LYS A 231 -21.18 -15.63 24.43
N LEU A 232 -19.94 -15.94 24.05
CA LEU A 232 -18.74 -15.41 24.69
C LEU A 232 -18.46 -13.97 24.25
N GLY A 233 -18.61 -13.68 22.95
CA GLY A 233 -18.23 -12.39 22.39
C GLY A 233 -18.81 -12.13 21.01
N GLY A 234 -20.05 -12.53 20.77
CA GLY A 234 -20.78 -12.22 19.53
C GLY A 234 -21.27 -10.77 19.48
N ALA A 235 -21.97 -10.44 18.39
CA ALA A 235 -22.50 -9.10 18.15
C ALA A 235 -23.45 -8.64 19.27
N ASP A 236 -24.34 -9.49 19.75
CA ASP A 236 -25.28 -9.12 20.82
C ASP A 236 -24.56 -8.84 22.15
N VAL A 237 -23.47 -9.54 22.45
CA VAL A 237 -22.64 -9.29 23.65
C VAL A 237 -21.97 -7.91 23.55
N HIS A 238 -21.40 -7.59 22.39
CA HIS A 238 -20.61 -6.37 22.24
C HIS A 238 -21.41 -5.11 21.97
N SER A 239 -22.54 -5.19 21.27
CA SER A 239 -23.36 -4.02 20.97
C SER A 239 -24.47 -3.75 22.00
N ARG A 240 -24.82 -4.71 22.86
CA ARG A 240 -25.91 -4.53 23.86
C ARG A 240 -25.45 -4.53 25.31
N ILE A 241 -24.37 -5.24 25.64
CA ILE A 241 -23.95 -5.48 27.02
C ILE A 241 -22.65 -4.76 27.33
N SER A 242 -21.58 -5.09 26.60
CA SER A 242 -20.23 -4.59 26.95
C SER A 242 -19.89 -3.23 26.33
N GLY A 243 -20.49 -2.86 25.20
CA GLY A 243 -20.18 -1.62 24.50
C GLY A 243 -18.83 -1.61 23.80
N VAL A 244 -18.24 -2.78 23.51
CA VAL A 244 -16.99 -2.89 22.72
C VAL A 244 -17.22 -2.52 21.25
N THR A 245 -18.46 -2.57 20.77
CA THR A 245 -18.83 -2.20 19.40
C THR A 245 -20.00 -1.23 19.44
N ASP A 246 -20.01 -0.28 18.52
CA ASP A 246 -20.97 0.82 18.45
C ASP A 246 -22.13 0.50 17.51
N HIS A 247 -21.88 -0.30 16.48
CA HIS A 247 -22.83 -0.54 15.39
C HIS A 247 -23.09 -2.03 15.15
N TYR A 248 -24.38 -2.39 15.06
CA TYR A 248 -24.86 -3.76 14.87
C TYR A 248 -25.30 -4.01 13.43
N ALA A 249 -24.52 -4.77 12.67
CA ALA A 249 -24.81 -5.11 11.28
C ALA A 249 -25.52 -6.46 11.14
N GLN A 250 -26.36 -6.61 10.12
CA GLN A 250 -27.12 -7.85 9.87
C GLN A 250 -26.34 -8.85 9.03
N ASP A 251 -25.51 -8.35 8.12
CA ASP A 251 -24.66 -9.09 7.19
C ASP A 251 -23.47 -8.21 6.74
N ASP A 252 -22.62 -8.76 5.88
CA ASP A 252 -21.48 -8.03 5.33
C ASP A 252 -21.89 -6.77 4.55
N HIS A 253 -22.97 -6.82 3.76
CA HIS A 253 -23.42 -5.67 2.98
C HIS A 253 -23.86 -4.51 3.87
N HIS A 254 -24.63 -4.81 4.92
CA HIS A 254 -25.07 -3.83 5.91
C HIS A 254 -23.87 -3.24 6.66
N ALA A 255 -22.88 -4.06 7.04
CA ALA A 255 -21.69 -3.57 7.72
C ALA A 255 -20.87 -2.59 6.87
N LEU A 256 -20.69 -2.89 5.58
CA LEU A 256 -19.98 -2.00 4.65
C LEU A 256 -20.76 -0.70 4.42
N LYS A 257 -22.10 -0.77 4.37
CA LYS A 257 -22.94 0.44 4.31
C LYS A 257 -22.75 1.33 5.54
N ILE A 258 -22.77 0.76 6.75
CA ILE A 258 -22.53 1.52 7.98
C ILE A 258 -21.11 2.11 7.97
N ALA A 259 -20.09 1.35 7.54
CA ALA A 259 -18.72 1.88 7.44
C ALA A 259 -18.65 3.10 6.51
N ARG A 260 -19.37 3.09 5.37
CA ARG A 260 -19.49 4.26 4.49
C ARG A 260 -20.17 5.43 5.18
N GLU A 261 -21.21 5.17 5.96
CA GLU A 261 -21.92 6.19 6.75
C GLU A 261 -20.99 6.82 7.81
N VAL A 262 -20.18 6.03 8.52
CA VAL A 262 -19.16 6.52 9.44
C VAL A 262 -18.19 7.47 8.73
N ILE A 263 -17.64 7.07 7.58
CA ILE A 263 -16.71 7.92 6.82
C ILE A 263 -17.36 9.21 6.33
N ALA A 264 -18.64 9.18 5.97
CA ALA A 264 -19.39 10.37 5.54
C ALA A 264 -19.54 11.42 6.66
N HIS A 265 -19.49 11.01 7.93
CA HIS A 265 -19.68 11.90 9.08
C HIS A 265 -18.38 12.39 9.73
N LEU A 266 -17.21 12.08 9.16
CA LEU A 266 -15.92 12.49 9.74
C LEU A 266 -15.66 14.01 9.73
N ASN A 267 -16.49 14.80 9.02
CA ASN A 267 -16.33 16.25 8.86
C ASN A 267 -14.90 16.66 8.43
N ARG A 268 -14.34 15.94 7.46
CA ARG A 268 -12.98 16.16 6.96
C ARG A 268 -13.01 16.97 5.68
N PRO A 269 -12.05 17.88 5.47
CA PRO A 269 -11.95 18.62 4.22
C PRO A 269 -11.63 17.64 3.07
N PRO A 270 -12.14 17.90 1.86
CA PRO A 270 -11.76 17.13 0.68
C PRO A 270 -10.27 17.28 0.38
N ALA A 271 -9.70 16.31 -0.32
CA ALA A 271 -8.32 16.41 -0.81
C ALA A 271 -8.15 17.68 -1.68
N SER A 272 -6.99 18.33 -1.54
CA SER A 272 -6.67 19.51 -2.36
C SER A 272 -6.57 19.12 -3.82
N LEU A 273 -7.34 19.79 -4.67
CA LEU A 273 -7.20 19.66 -6.12
C LEU A 273 -5.91 20.34 -6.61
N PRO A 274 -5.34 19.88 -7.74
CA PRO A 274 -4.19 20.54 -8.34
C PRO A 274 -4.56 21.96 -8.80
N ALA A 275 -3.61 22.89 -8.70
CA ALA A 275 -3.80 24.28 -9.13
C ALA A 275 -3.87 24.45 -10.66
N ARG A 276 -3.56 23.40 -11.43
CA ARG A 276 -3.52 23.40 -12.90
C ARG A 276 -4.29 22.19 -13.45
N PRO A 277 -4.93 22.32 -14.62
CA PRO A 277 -5.55 21.19 -15.28
C PRO A 277 -4.48 20.19 -15.75
N ALA A 278 -4.78 18.90 -15.62
CA ALA A 278 -3.96 17.83 -16.15
C ALA A 278 -3.93 17.88 -17.69
N THR A 279 -2.80 17.53 -18.28
CA THR A 279 -2.64 17.38 -19.74
C THR A 279 -1.90 16.08 -20.00
N GLU A 280 -2.37 15.25 -20.94
CA GLU A 280 -1.69 14.00 -21.29
C GLU A 280 -0.24 14.25 -21.78
N PRO A 281 0.70 13.33 -21.52
CA PRO A 281 2.02 13.35 -22.15
C PRO A 281 1.90 13.31 -23.68
N ARG A 282 2.88 13.88 -24.40
CA ARG A 282 2.92 13.86 -25.87
C ARG A 282 3.24 12.49 -26.45
N TYR A 283 3.84 11.62 -25.66
CA TYR A 283 4.27 10.29 -26.07
C TYR A 283 3.50 9.23 -25.28
N PRO A 284 2.98 8.18 -25.94
CA PRO A 284 2.27 7.09 -25.29
C PRO A 284 3.11 6.39 -24.21
N ALA A 285 2.47 6.00 -23.10
CA ALA A 285 3.12 5.32 -21.99
C ALA A 285 3.62 3.90 -22.36
N ASP A 286 2.98 3.22 -23.32
CA ASP A 286 3.39 1.89 -23.79
C ASP A 286 4.78 1.89 -24.43
N GLU A 287 5.22 3.04 -24.96
CA GLU A 287 6.56 3.18 -25.53
C GLU A 287 7.67 2.98 -24.48
N LEU A 288 7.36 3.08 -23.17
CA LEU A 288 8.30 2.74 -22.10
C LEU A 288 8.80 1.29 -22.21
N LEU A 289 7.98 0.37 -22.73
CA LEU A 289 8.36 -1.04 -22.87
C LEU A 289 9.50 -1.23 -23.87
N GLY A 290 9.55 -0.45 -24.96
CA GLY A 290 10.66 -0.50 -25.91
C GLY A 290 11.83 0.42 -25.57
N LEU A 291 11.60 1.39 -24.68
CA LEU A 291 12.62 2.32 -24.20
C LEU A 291 13.63 1.67 -23.25
N ILE A 292 13.15 0.90 -22.26
CA ILE A 292 14.00 0.31 -21.22
C ILE A 292 14.80 -0.87 -21.80
N PRO A 293 16.15 -0.82 -21.80
CA PRO A 293 16.96 -1.89 -22.37
C PRO A 293 16.77 -3.24 -21.69
N ALA A 294 16.76 -4.32 -22.48
CA ALA A 294 16.71 -5.69 -21.95
C ALA A 294 17.99 -6.09 -21.20
N ASP A 295 19.16 -5.56 -21.59
CA ASP A 295 20.39 -5.65 -20.77
C ASP A 295 20.36 -4.50 -19.75
N PRO A 296 20.23 -4.76 -18.44
CA PRO A 296 20.15 -3.72 -17.42
C PRO A 296 21.43 -2.86 -17.31
N ARG A 297 22.54 -3.27 -17.94
CA ARG A 297 23.79 -2.50 -17.98
C ARG A 297 23.84 -1.50 -19.14
N GLN A 298 22.95 -1.63 -20.12
CA GLN A 298 22.91 -0.74 -21.26
C GLN A 298 22.33 0.63 -20.83
N PRO A 299 23.05 1.74 -21.09
CA PRO A 299 22.55 3.06 -20.74
C PRO A 299 21.40 3.50 -21.66
N TYR A 300 20.51 4.32 -21.12
CA TYR A 300 19.48 5.04 -21.86
C TYR A 300 19.33 6.46 -21.26
N ASP A 301 18.72 7.39 -22.00
CA ASP A 301 18.48 8.75 -21.51
C ASP A 301 17.22 8.79 -20.62
N ALA A 302 17.39 9.09 -19.34
CA ALA A 302 16.27 9.19 -18.39
C ALA A 302 15.21 10.22 -18.79
N ARG A 303 15.56 11.22 -19.62
CA ARG A 303 14.61 12.20 -20.16
C ARG A 303 13.52 11.53 -21.00
N GLU A 304 13.80 10.43 -21.67
CA GLU A 304 12.80 9.69 -22.45
C GLU A 304 11.72 9.07 -21.55
N VAL A 305 12.08 8.67 -20.33
CA VAL A 305 11.11 8.20 -19.33
C VAL A 305 10.28 9.39 -18.85
N ILE A 306 10.93 10.49 -18.48
CA ILE A 306 10.25 11.71 -18.00
C ILE A 306 9.22 12.20 -19.03
N ALA A 307 9.58 12.22 -20.32
CA ALA A 307 8.71 12.67 -21.41
C ALA A 307 7.40 11.87 -21.54
N ARG A 308 7.36 10.62 -21.04
CA ARG A 308 6.18 9.73 -21.08
C ARG A 308 5.38 9.72 -19.77
N LEU A 309 5.84 10.48 -18.75
CA LEU A 309 5.19 10.54 -17.44
C LEU A 309 4.55 11.89 -17.15
N VAL A 310 5.20 12.99 -17.56
CA VAL A 310 4.81 14.34 -17.14
C VAL A 310 3.85 15.01 -18.12
N ASP A 311 3.03 15.90 -17.58
CA ASP A 311 1.98 16.59 -18.32
C ASP A 311 2.56 17.32 -19.55
N GLY A 312 1.99 17.09 -20.73
CA GLY A 312 2.42 17.70 -21.99
C GLY A 312 3.87 17.42 -22.39
N SER A 313 4.54 16.44 -21.76
CA SER A 313 5.98 16.18 -21.87
C SER A 313 6.83 17.41 -21.55
N GLU A 314 6.32 18.29 -20.69
CA GLU A 314 6.97 19.53 -20.29
C GLU A 314 7.91 19.33 -19.11
N PHE A 315 9.19 19.69 -19.31
CA PHE A 315 10.21 19.53 -18.29
C PHE A 315 11.17 20.72 -18.28
N HIS A 316 11.26 21.41 -17.15
CA HIS A 316 12.23 22.48 -16.94
C HIS A 316 13.47 21.93 -16.23
N GLU A 317 14.48 21.57 -17.02
CA GLU A 317 15.69 20.94 -16.49
C GLU A 317 16.58 21.93 -15.72
N PHE A 318 16.91 21.58 -14.48
CA PHE A 318 17.83 22.30 -13.61
C PHE A 318 19.27 21.82 -13.83
N LYS A 319 20.21 22.76 -13.94
CA LYS A 319 21.65 22.47 -14.14
C LYS A 319 21.88 21.45 -15.28
N ALA A 320 21.24 21.65 -16.43
CA ALA A 320 21.27 20.68 -17.55
C ALA A 320 22.69 20.31 -18.03
N LEU A 321 23.67 21.21 -17.87
CA LEU A 321 25.04 21.00 -18.33
C LEU A 321 26.03 20.56 -17.24
N TYR A 322 25.59 20.46 -15.98
CA TYR A 322 26.42 20.11 -14.82
C TYR A 322 25.90 18.82 -14.18
N GLY A 323 26.80 17.91 -13.75
CA GLY A 323 26.41 16.63 -13.14
C GLY A 323 25.43 15.82 -14.00
N LYS A 324 25.75 15.63 -15.30
CA LYS A 324 24.81 15.11 -16.33
C LYS A 324 24.31 13.68 -16.09
N THR A 325 24.94 12.92 -15.19
CA THR A 325 24.50 11.58 -14.79
C THR A 325 23.38 11.60 -13.74
N LEU A 326 22.96 12.79 -13.30
CA LEU A 326 21.74 13.01 -12.54
C LEU A 326 20.91 14.11 -13.22
N VAL A 327 19.75 13.73 -13.75
CA VAL A 327 18.78 14.66 -14.34
C VAL A 327 17.90 15.20 -13.22
N CYS A 328 17.78 16.52 -13.13
CA CYS A 328 16.94 17.18 -12.14
C CYS A 328 16.09 18.24 -12.83
N GLY A 329 14.84 18.40 -12.44
CA GLY A 329 14.01 19.45 -13.02
C GLY A 329 12.57 19.44 -12.55
N PHE A 330 11.85 20.49 -12.92
CA PHE A 330 10.46 20.69 -12.52
C PHE A 330 9.51 20.28 -13.64
N ALA A 331 8.40 19.66 -13.26
CA ALA A 331 7.30 19.28 -14.14
C ALA A 331 5.96 19.35 -13.41
N HIS A 332 4.89 18.93 -14.09
CA HIS A 332 3.61 18.61 -13.46
C HIS A 332 3.22 17.17 -13.81
N LEU A 333 2.48 16.52 -12.92
CA LEU A 333 1.90 15.20 -13.15
C LEU A 333 0.46 15.22 -12.66
N GLN A 334 -0.49 15.00 -13.57
CA GLN A 334 -1.93 15.12 -13.28
C GLN A 334 -2.28 16.49 -12.66
N GLY A 335 -1.62 17.56 -13.14
CA GLY A 335 -1.77 18.93 -12.66
C GLY A 335 -0.99 19.27 -11.37
N TYR A 336 -0.46 18.28 -10.63
CA TYR A 336 0.31 18.51 -9.42
C TYR A 336 1.76 18.92 -9.75
N PRO A 337 2.32 19.98 -9.12
CA PRO A 337 3.72 20.33 -9.34
C PRO A 337 4.65 19.25 -8.78
N LEU A 338 5.74 18.98 -9.48
CA LEU A 338 6.66 17.90 -9.14
C LEU A 338 8.12 18.30 -9.41
N GLY A 339 9.02 17.96 -8.48
CA GLY A 339 10.46 17.96 -8.68
C GLY A 339 10.94 16.55 -8.98
N ILE A 340 11.63 16.33 -10.10
CA ILE A 340 12.11 15.02 -10.52
C ILE A 340 13.62 14.93 -10.32
N VAL A 341 14.09 13.83 -9.75
CA VAL A 341 15.49 13.44 -9.63
C VAL A 341 15.66 12.07 -10.26
N ALA A 342 16.34 11.99 -11.41
CA ALA A 342 16.41 10.78 -12.22
C ALA A 342 17.87 10.42 -12.53
N ASN A 343 18.26 9.17 -12.24
CA ASN A 343 19.60 8.69 -12.58
C ASN A 343 19.75 8.53 -14.10
N ASN A 344 20.91 8.93 -14.60
CA ASN A 344 21.27 8.88 -16.02
C ASN A 344 22.73 8.39 -16.19
N GLY A 345 23.16 7.51 -15.28
CA GLY A 345 24.51 6.98 -15.18
C GLY A 345 25.04 6.88 -13.74
N VAL A 346 26.34 6.60 -13.61
CA VAL A 346 27.08 6.58 -12.34
C VAL A 346 27.11 7.97 -11.69
N LEU A 347 27.01 8.04 -10.37
CA LEU A 347 27.05 9.32 -9.64
C LEU A 347 28.48 9.81 -9.39
N PHE A 348 28.68 11.11 -9.59
CA PHE A 348 29.90 11.85 -9.24
C PHE A 348 29.59 12.91 -8.18
N SER A 349 30.62 13.53 -7.59
CA SER A 349 30.47 14.69 -6.69
C SER A 349 29.54 15.76 -7.26
N GLU A 350 29.69 16.11 -8.53
CA GLU A 350 28.87 17.11 -9.21
C GLU A 350 27.40 16.69 -9.29
N SER A 351 27.14 15.39 -9.37
CA SER A 351 25.78 14.84 -9.41
C SER A 351 25.10 15.00 -8.06
N ALA A 352 25.81 14.68 -6.98
CA ALA A 352 25.30 14.81 -5.63
C ALA A 352 25.08 16.28 -5.26
N LEU A 353 26.07 17.16 -5.48
CA LEU A 353 25.93 18.61 -5.26
C LEU A 353 24.80 19.24 -6.09
N LYS A 354 24.54 18.72 -7.30
CA LYS A 354 23.37 19.11 -8.11
C LYS A 354 22.06 18.66 -7.45
N GLY A 355 21.99 17.40 -7.05
CA GLY A 355 20.83 16.81 -6.39
C GLY A 355 20.47 17.54 -5.10
N THR A 356 21.46 17.78 -4.23
CA THR A 356 21.28 18.48 -2.95
C THR A 356 20.69 19.87 -3.15
N HIS A 357 21.30 20.71 -4.01
CA HIS A 357 20.75 22.04 -4.29
C HIS A 357 19.35 21.95 -4.91
N PHE A 358 19.08 20.98 -5.78
CA PHE A 358 17.73 20.82 -6.34
C PHE A 358 16.68 20.44 -5.27
N ILE A 359 17.04 19.54 -4.34
CA ILE A 359 16.19 19.14 -3.22
C ILE A 359 15.93 20.33 -2.31
N GLU A 360 16.94 21.14 -1.97
CA GLU A 360 16.78 22.37 -1.20
C GLU A 360 15.73 23.30 -1.83
N LEU A 361 15.78 23.49 -3.15
CA LEU A 361 14.78 24.30 -3.88
C LEU A 361 13.38 23.69 -3.80
N CYS A 362 13.22 22.37 -3.90
CA CYS A 362 11.92 21.72 -3.80
C CYS A 362 11.36 21.84 -2.38
N CYS A 363 12.19 21.59 -1.35
CA CYS A 363 11.82 21.73 0.06
C CYS A 363 11.42 23.18 0.39
N GLN A 364 12.20 24.17 -0.07
CA GLN A 364 11.90 25.59 0.15
C GLN A 364 10.53 25.99 -0.44
N ARG A 365 10.12 25.35 -1.54
CA ARG A 365 8.89 25.66 -2.29
C ARG A 365 7.72 24.76 -1.94
N GLY A 366 7.90 23.76 -1.08
CA GLY A 366 6.88 22.76 -0.78
C GLY A 366 6.48 21.90 -1.98
N ILE A 367 7.43 21.61 -2.89
CA ILE A 367 7.18 20.81 -4.10
C ILE A 367 7.52 19.33 -3.81
N PRO A 368 6.58 18.38 -4.04
CA PRO A 368 6.85 16.95 -3.92
C PRO A 368 8.01 16.48 -4.81
N LEU A 369 8.74 15.46 -4.36
CA LEU A 369 9.87 14.87 -5.09
C LEU A 369 9.50 13.50 -5.66
N LEU A 370 9.85 13.26 -6.93
CA LEU A 370 9.83 11.95 -7.57
C LEU A 370 11.27 11.52 -7.89
N PHE A 371 11.65 10.36 -7.37
CA PHE A 371 12.94 9.75 -7.65
C PHE A 371 12.76 8.63 -8.68
N LEU A 372 13.46 8.73 -9.82
CA LEU A 372 13.52 7.67 -10.83
C LEU A 372 14.87 6.96 -10.70
N GLN A 373 14.86 5.82 -10.01
CA GLN A 373 16.08 5.11 -9.66
C GLN A 373 16.55 4.18 -10.78
N ASN A 374 17.75 4.45 -11.29
CA ASN A 374 18.51 3.58 -12.19
C ASN A 374 20.01 3.78 -11.92
N ILE A 375 20.45 3.27 -10.76
CA ILE A 375 21.76 3.59 -10.19
C ILE A 375 22.59 2.33 -9.98
N THR A 376 23.85 2.37 -10.43
CA THR A 376 24.85 1.32 -10.20
C THR A 376 25.82 1.65 -9.06
N GLY A 377 25.85 2.91 -8.62
CA GLY A 377 26.68 3.39 -7.51
C GLY A 377 27.34 4.74 -7.80
N PHE A 378 28.25 5.14 -6.92
CA PHE A 378 29.15 6.27 -7.12
C PHE A 378 30.41 5.85 -7.88
N MET A 379 31.07 6.82 -8.52
CA MET A 379 32.39 6.60 -9.12
C MET A 379 33.41 6.20 -8.04
N VAL A 380 34.31 5.28 -8.37
CA VAL A 380 35.37 4.81 -7.47
C VAL A 380 36.76 5.18 -7.98
N GLY A 381 37.70 5.47 -7.06
CA GLY A 381 39.10 5.70 -7.41
C GLY A 381 39.78 6.76 -6.54
N SER A 382 41.10 6.65 -6.38
CA SER A 382 41.88 7.50 -5.46
C SER A 382 41.69 9.01 -5.69
N LYS A 383 41.52 9.44 -6.94
CA LYS A 383 41.28 10.86 -7.27
C LYS A 383 39.91 11.37 -6.81
N VAL A 384 38.85 10.56 -6.98
CA VAL A 384 37.49 10.98 -6.57
C VAL A 384 37.34 10.91 -5.06
N GLU A 385 37.99 9.94 -4.40
CA GLU A 385 38.08 9.87 -2.94
C GLU A 385 38.79 11.10 -2.37
N ALA A 386 39.98 11.44 -2.87
CA ALA A 386 40.71 12.62 -2.45
C ALA A 386 39.99 13.94 -2.77
N GLY A 387 39.14 13.94 -3.82
CA GLY A 387 38.26 15.05 -4.17
C GLY A 387 37.09 15.23 -3.20
N GLY A 388 36.81 14.24 -2.36
CA GLY A 388 35.74 14.29 -1.36
C GLY A 388 34.41 13.76 -1.87
N ILE A 389 34.38 12.79 -2.78
CA ILE A 389 33.12 12.19 -3.25
C ILE A 389 32.23 11.66 -2.11
N ALA A 390 32.84 11.18 -1.02
CA ALA A 390 32.14 10.76 0.19
C ALA A 390 31.43 11.93 0.91
N LYS A 391 32.05 13.12 1.01
CA LYS A 391 31.42 14.29 1.64
C LYS A 391 30.36 14.93 0.75
N ASP A 392 30.50 14.80 -0.58
CA ASP A 392 29.57 15.40 -1.53
C ASP A 392 28.34 14.51 -1.71
N GLY A 393 28.50 13.20 -1.57
CA GLY A 393 27.42 12.21 -1.58
C GLY A 393 26.63 12.13 -0.27
N ALA A 394 27.23 12.52 0.86
CA ALA A 394 26.56 12.67 2.15
C ALA A 394 25.76 13.97 2.19
#